data_AF-G9NZG2-F1
#
_entry.id   AF-G9NZG2-F1
#
_cell.length_a   1.000
_cell.length_b   1.000
_cell.length_c   1.000
_cell.angle_alpha   90.00
_cell.angle_beta   90.00
_cell.angle_gamma   90.00
#
_symmetry.space_group_name_H-M   'P 1'
#
loop_
_entity.id
_entity.type
_entity.pdbx_description
1 polymer ?
#
loop_
_entity_poly.entity_id
_entity_poly.type
_entity_poly.pdbx_seq_one_letter_code
_entity_poly.pdbx_strand_id
1 'polypeptide(L)'
;MMGGMNHHIDICFGDGMVWIARIRRSNSKSPPPAVRDYILQSEVATLEFLHRTDVPIPKVFNFELEHPGNPVGVGFNLMEELLGRALQWATATL
;
A
#
# COMPACT_ATOMS: atom_id res chain seq x y z
N MET A 1 6.15 -8.37 -4.32
CA MET A 1 7.28 -7.66 -4.98
C MET A 1 7.96 -6.75 -3.96
N MET A 2 9.30 -6.66 -3.87
CA MET A 2 9.94 -5.70 -2.96
C MET A 2 10.12 -4.34 -3.64
N GLY A 3 9.33 -3.35 -3.22
CA GLY A 3 9.60 -1.95 -3.54
C GLY A 3 10.71 -1.39 -2.64
N GLY A 4 11.23 -0.20 -2.97
CA GLY A 4 12.32 0.42 -2.20
C GLY A 4 11.96 0.69 -0.73
N MET A 5 10.70 1.07 -0.45
CA MET A 5 10.26 1.54 0.88
C MET A 5 9.17 0.69 1.53
N ASN A 6 8.41 -0.09 0.75
CA ASN A 6 7.31 -0.90 1.25
C ASN A 6 7.50 -2.38 0.83
N HIS A 7 7.13 -3.29 1.73
CA HIS A 7 6.84 -4.68 1.38
C HIS A 7 5.42 -4.75 0.84
N HIS A 8 5.25 -5.33 -0.36
CA HIS A 8 3.94 -5.65 -0.92
C HIS A 8 3.75 -7.16 -0.80
N ILE A 9 2.72 -7.55 -0.06
CA ILE A 9 2.35 -8.93 0.23
C ILE A 9 0.96 -9.17 -0.36
N ASP A 10 0.82 -10.26 -1.11
CA ASP A 10 -0.45 -10.64 -1.71
C ASP A 10 -1.23 -11.49 -0.70
N ILE A 11 -2.47 -11.09 -0.40
CA ILE A 11 -3.41 -11.81 0.44
C ILE A 11 -4.42 -12.47 -0.47
N CYS A 12 -4.27 -13.78 -0.68
CA CYS A 12 -5.17 -14.57 -1.51
C CYS A 12 -6.32 -15.12 -0.67
N PHE A 13 -7.55 -14.75 -1.02
CA PHE A 13 -8.76 -15.26 -0.39
C PHE A 13 -9.23 -16.54 -1.10
N GLY A 14 -9.99 -17.37 -0.38
CA GLY A 14 -10.46 -18.66 -0.89
C GLY A 14 -11.46 -18.56 -2.05
N ASP A 15 -12.03 -17.38 -2.28
CA ASP A 15 -12.91 -17.05 -3.40
C ASP A 15 -12.16 -16.58 -4.66
N GLY A 16 -10.83 -16.54 -4.61
CA GLY A 16 -9.97 -16.10 -5.70
C GLY A 16 -9.72 -14.59 -5.74
N MET A 17 -10.27 -13.82 -4.79
CA MET A 17 -9.89 -12.41 -4.63
C MET A 17 -8.48 -12.28 -4.07
N VAL A 18 -7.77 -11.23 -4.49
CA VAL A 18 -6.43 -10.91 -4.00
C VAL A 18 -6.41 -9.46 -3.53
N TRP A 19 -5.91 -9.24 -2.32
CA TRP A 19 -5.60 -7.92 -1.81
C TRP A 19 -4.10 -7.73 -1.71
N ILE A 20 -3.64 -6.50 -1.88
CA ILE A 20 -2.26 -6.11 -1.67
C ILE A 20 -2.13 -5.43 -0.31
N ALA A 21 -1.40 -6.08 0.60
CA ALA A 21 -0.96 -5.46 1.85
C ALA A 21 0.35 -4.70 1.63
N ARG A 22 0.34 -3.40 1.89
CA ARG A 22 1.52 -2.55 1.86
C ARG A 22 1.97 -2.25 3.28
N ILE A 23 3.17 -2.72 3.60
CA ILE A 23 3.79 -2.55 4.91
C ILE A 23 5.06 -1.74 4.73
N ARG A 24 5.18 -0.62 5.46
CA ARG A 24 6.37 0.22 5.36
C ARG A 24 7.56 -0.42 6.07
N ARG A 25 8.71 -0.39 5.40
CA ARG A 25 9.97 -0.88 5.96
C ARG A 25 10.45 0.02 7.12
N SER A 26 10.77 -0.60 8.23
CA SER A 26 11.43 0.02 9.38
C SER A 26 12.92 -0.32 9.33
N ASN A 27 13.80 0.67 9.19
CA ASN A 27 15.25 0.51 9.26
C ASN A 27 15.88 1.70 10.03
N SER A 28 17.19 1.68 10.23
CA SER A 28 17.91 2.73 10.96
C SER A 28 17.83 4.13 10.33
N LYS A 29 17.39 4.22 9.06
CA LYS A 29 17.18 5.48 8.32
C LYS A 29 15.68 5.82 8.18
N SER A 30 14.78 5.04 8.79
CA SER A 30 13.36 5.33 8.74
C SER A 30 13.05 6.62 9.52
N PRO A 31 12.08 7.42 9.04
CA PRO A 31 11.63 8.59 9.80
C PRO A 31 11.11 8.20 11.19
N PRO A 32 11.05 9.15 12.14
CA PRO A 32 10.42 8.93 13.44
C PRO A 32 8.98 8.39 13.31
N PRO A 33 8.48 7.62 14.29
CA PRO A 33 7.15 7.00 14.24
C PRO A 33 6.02 7.96 13.83
N ALA A 34 5.93 9.13 14.47
CA ALA A 34 4.89 10.12 14.15
C ALA A 34 4.93 10.59 12.67
N VAL A 35 6.12 10.67 12.07
CA VAL A 35 6.27 11.02 10.65
C VAL A 35 5.85 9.85 9.77
N ARG A 36 6.15 8.60 10.16
CA ARG A 36 5.70 7.39 9.44
C ARG A 36 4.19 7.28 9.44
N ASP A 37 3.55 7.53 10.59
CA ASP A 37 2.09 7.51 10.72
C ASP A 37 1.45 8.58 9.84
N TYR A 38 1.99 9.81 9.87
CA TYR A 38 1.52 10.90 9.02
C TYR A 38 1.66 10.58 7.53
N ILE A 39 2.76 9.94 7.12
CA ILE A 39 2.97 9.49 5.74
C ILE A 39 1.90 8.47 5.35
N LEU A 40 1.62 7.47 6.19
CA LEU A 40 0.61 6.44 5.91
C LEU A 40 -0.80 7.06 5.81
N GLN A 41 -1.16 7.94 6.74
CA GLN A 41 -2.42 8.68 6.71
C GLN A 41 -2.53 9.55 5.45
N SER A 42 -1.45 10.25 5.08
CA SER A 42 -1.43 11.09 3.87
C SER A 42 -1.59 10.27 2.59
N GLU A 43 -0.97 9.07 2.55
CA GLU A 43 -1.10 8.13 1.43
C GLU A 43 -2.55 7.67 1.26
N VAL A 44 -3.19 7.23 2.36
CA VAL A 44 -4.59 6.81 2.36
C VAL A 44 -5.52 7.97 1.99
N ALA A 45 -5.37 9.14 2.61
CA ALA A 45 -6.19 10.31 2.32
C ALA A 45 -6.08 10.74 0.84
N THR A 46 -4.88 10.62 0.25
CA THR A 46 -4.68 10.91 -1.18
C THR A 46 -5.41 9.89 -2.05
N LEU A 47 -5.33 8.60 -1.73
CA LEU A 47 -6.06 7.56 -2.48
C LEU A 47 -7.58 7.73 -2.36
N GLU A 48 -8.10 8.04 -1.17
CA GLU A 48 -9.51 8.33 -0.95
C GLU A 48 -9.99 9.57 -1.72
N PHE A 49 -9.15 10.59 -1.82
CA PHE A 49 -9.42 11.77 -2.65
C PHE A 49 -9.45 11.40 -4.14
N LEU A 50 -8.43 10.68 -4.62
CA LEU A 50 -8.34 10.27 -6.03
C LEU A 50 -9.45 9.31 -6.43
N HIS A 51 -9.98 8.51 -5.50
CA HIS A 51 -11.14 7.64 -5.74
C HIS A 51 -12.39 8.41 -6.20
N ARG A 52 -12.44 9.73 -5.98
CA ARG A 52 -13.53 10.62 -6.39
C ARG A 52 -13.30 11.23 -7.78
N THR A 53 -12.23 10.84 -8.47
CA THR A 53 -11.82 11.34 -9.77
C THR A 53 -11.80 10.19 -10.79
N ASP A 54 -11.64 10.51 -12.07
CA ASP A 54 -11.56 9.49 -13.14
C ASP A 54 -10.20 8.78 -13.23
N VAL A 55 -9.27 9.07 -12.31
CA VAL A 55 -7.96 8.42 -12.30
C VAL A 55 -8.12 6.97 -11.82
N PRO A 56 -7.66 5.96 -12.58
CA PRO A 56 -7.70 4.57 -12.15
C PRO A 56 -6.71 4.36 -11.00
N ILE A 57 -7.25 4.15 -9.80
CA ILE A 57 -6.48 3.92 -8.56
C ILE A 57 -7.00 2.66 -7.86
N PRO A 58 -6.14 1.93 -7.12
CA PRO A 58 -6.59 0.80 -6.33
C PRO A 58 -7.46 1.29 -5.17
N LYS A 59 -8.57 0.61 -4.92
CA LYS A 59 -9.38 0.89 -3.73
C LYS A 59 -8.63 0.51 -2.45
N VAL A 60 -8.62 1.38 -1.44
CA VAL A 60 -8.15 1.05 -0.09
C VAL A 60 -9.30 0.35 0.65
N PHE A 61 -9.05 -0.85 1.16
CA PHE A 61 -10.03 -1.62 1.93
C PHE A 61 -9.93 -1.33 3.43
N ASN A 62 -8.70 -1.23 3.95
CA ASN A 62 -8.46 -0.93 5.36
C ASN A 62 -7.03 -0.41 5.55
N PHE A 63 -6.76 0.29 6.64
CA PHE A 63 -5.42 0.64 7.07
C PHE A 63 -5.39 0.77 8.59
N GLU A 64 -4.23 0.55 9.20
CA GLU A 64 -4.03 0.71 10.64
C GLU A 64 -2.62 1.22 10.90
N LEU A 65 -2.46 2.06 11.93
CA LEU A 65 -1.17 2.62 12.33
C LEU A 65 -0.35 1.65 13.18
N GLU A 66 0.92 1.97 13.43
CA GLU A 66 1.73 1.21 14.38
C GLU A 66 1.42 1.64 15.82
N HIS A 67 0.72 0.80 16.58
CA HIS A 67 0.46 1.01 18.00
C HIS A 67 0.30 -0.32 18.74
N PRO A 68 0.40 -0.37 20.09
CA PRO A 68 0.32 -1.63 20.85
C PRO A 68 -0.97 -2.43 20.70
N GLY A 69 -2.05 -1.80 20.23
CA GLY A 69 -3.34 -2.44 19.99
C GLY A 69 -3.49 -3.02 18.58
N ASN A 70 -2.57 -2.73 17.66
CA ASN A 70 -2.59 -3.29 16.32
C ASN A 70 -2.00 -4.72 16.37
N PRO A 71 -2.79 -5.77 16.09
CA PRO A 71 -2.34 -7.16 16.21
C PRO A 71 -1.27 -7.53 15.17
N VAL A 72 -1.13 -6.76 14.08
CA VAL A 72 -0.10 -6.94 13.05
C VAL A 72 1.25 -6.38 13.54
N GLY A 73 1.24 -5.48 14.53
CA GLY A 73 2.43 -4.90 15.14
C GLY A 73 3.16 -3.86 14.30
N VAL A 74 2.69 -3.57 13.08
CA VAL A 74 3.24 -2.57 12.16
C VAL A 74 2.13 -1.86 11.42
N GLY A 75 2.38 -0.61 11.02
CA GLY A 75 1.45 0.14 10.18
C GLY A 75 1.33 -0.47 8.77
N PHE A 76 0.09 -0.60 8.29
CA PHE A 76 -0.21 -1.18 6.98
C PHE A 76 -1.40 -0.49 6.31
N ASN A 77 -1.50 -0.65 4.99
CA ASN A 77 -2.76 -0.49 4.26
C ASN A 77 -3.02 -1.73 3.40
N LEU A 78 -4.30 -2.08 3.27
CA LEU A 78 -4.81 -3.16 2.44
C LEU A 78 -5.54 -2.53 1.26
N MET A 79 -5.20 -2.95 0.06
CA MET A 79 -5.76 -2.38 -1.15
C MET A 79 -6.12 -3.45 -2.17
N GLU A 80 -6.93 -3.05 -3.14
CA GLU A 80 -7.24 -3.82 -4.34
C GLU A 80 -5.97 -4.15 -5.15
N GLU A 81 -5.90 -5.38 -5.64
CA GLU A 81 -4.97 -5.72 -6.71
C GLU A 81 -5.49 -5.16 -8.04
N LEU A 82 -4.72 -4.26 -8.65
CA LEU A 82 -5.03 -3.80 -10.00
C LEU A 82 -4.59 -4.85 -11.03
N LEU A 83 -5.56 -5.37 -11.77
CA LEU A 83 -5.31 -6.26 -12.89
C LEU A 83 -4.55 -5.50 -13.98
N GLY A 84 -3.32 -5.94 -14.25
CA GLY A 84 -2.46 -5.29 -15.23
C GLY A 84 -1.03 -5.80 -15.17
N ARG A 85 -0.17 -5.20 -15.99
CA ARG A 85 1.27 -5.46 -15.94
C ARG A 85 1.98 -4.12 -15.76
N ALA A 86 2.96 -4.10 -14.85
CA ALA A 86 3.82 -2.93 -14.71
C ALA A 86 4.45 -2.60 -16.07
N LEU A 87 4.41 -1.33 -16.46
CA LEU A 87 4.99 -0.88 -17.72
C LEU A 87 6.50 -1.13 -17.71
N GLN A 88 6.95 -2.01 -18.61
CA GLN A 88 8.37 -2.24 -18.84
C GLN A 88 8.86 -1.25 -19.88
N TRP A 89 9.34 -0.10 -19.42
CA TRP A 89 9.80 1.00 -20.29
C TRP A 89 10.82 0.57 -21.34
N ALA A 90 11.73 -0.35 -20.99
CA ALA A 90 12.77 -0.83 -21.90
C ALA A 90 12.20 -1.56 -23.15
N THR A 91 10.98 -2.08 -23.06
CA THR A 91 10.32 -2.83 -24.14
C THR A 91 9.03 -2.15 -24.59
N ALA A 92 8.75 -0.94 -24.12
CA ALA A 92 7.58 -0.19 -24.53
C ALA A 92 7.82 0.41 -25.92
N THR A 93 7.23 -0.18 -26.95
CA THR A 93 7.13 0.43 -28.28
C THR A 93 5.84 1.25 -28.39
N LEU A 94 5.94 2.41 -29.04
CA LEU A 94 4.81 3.27 -29.38
C LEU A 94 3.86 2.61 -30.38
#